data_AF-A0A4P5RTW1-F1
#
_entry.id   AF-A0A4P5RTW1-F1
#
_cell.length_a   1.000
_cell.length_b   1.000
_cell.length_c   1.000
_cell.angle_alpha   90.00
_cell.angle_beta   90.00
_cell.angle_gamma   90.00
#
_symmetry.space_group_name_H-M   'P 1'
#
loop_
_entity.id
_entity.type
_entity.pdbx_description
1 polymer ?
#
loop_
_entity_poly.entity_id
_entity_poly.type
_entity_poly.pdbx_seq_one_letter_code
_entity_poly.pdbx_strand_id
1 'polypeptide(L)'
;MDSNSPVSPETLQSDLALELEQLKHELQIAEGKIMQLELALLQSRDFAIGAAAEAGEAPAYRARYVESERKLGDANEHIKSHLAHIARLEQALADLLKFEKINKDLRTQIETLHNSATWRIGRKVMLPIRIIKRIVK
;
A
#
# COMPACT_ATOMS: atom_id res chain seq x y z
N MET A 1 28.60 78.93 -51.46
CA MET A 1 29.36 79.65 -50.41
C MET A 1 29.89 78.55 -49.54
N ASP A 2 30.96 77.93 -50.04
CA ASP A 2 31.34 76.57 -49.65
C ASP A 2 32.58 76.70 -48.77
N SER A 3 32.32 76.88 -47.48
CA SER A 3 33.33 76.95 -46.44
C SER A 3 33.86 75.55 -46.15
N ASN A 4 34.56 74.95 -47.11
CA ASN A 4 35.26 73.69 -46.89
C ASN A 4 36.63 74.00 -46.27
N SER A 5 36.59 74.44 -45.01
CA SER A 5 37.79 74.56 -44.18
C SER A 5 38.30 73.14 -43.90
N PRO A 6 39.59 72.84 -44.13
CA PRO A 6 40.15 71.53 -43.82
C PRO A 6 40.00 71.29 -42.32
N VAL A 7 39.22 70.28 -41.97
CA VAL A 7 39.08 69.81 -40.59
C VAL A 7 40.48 69.46 -40.08
N SER A 8 40.88 70.03 -38.94
CA SER A 8 42.23 69.84 -38.41
C SER A 8 42.46 68.35 -38.07
N PRO A 9 43.63 67.76 -38.37
CA PRO A 9 43.92 66.36 -38.04
C PRO A 9 43.76 66.04 -36.54
N GLU A 10 43.91 67.06 -35.67
CA GLU A 10 43.73 66.95 -34.23
C GLU A 10 42.26 66.78 -33.81
N THR A 11 41.31 67.40 -34.52
CA THR A 11 39.87 67.23 -34.23
C THR A 11 39.39 65.85 -34.67
N LEU A 12 39.88 65.34 -35.81
CA LEU A 12 39.59 63.98 -36.28
C LEU A 12 40.15 62.90 -35.33
N GLN A 13 41.36 63.11 -34.78
CA GLN A 13 41.92 62.19 -33.78
C GLN A 13 41.15 62.20 -32.45
N SER A 14 40.69 63.37 -32.01
CA SER A 14 39.84 63.52 -30.83
C SER A 14 38.52 62.76 -30.99
N ASP A 15 37.86 62.93 -32.15
CA ASP A 15 36.57 62.29 -32.41
C ASP A 15 36.70 60.76 -32.50
N LEU A 16 37.75 60.24 -33.15
CA LEU A 16 38.05 58.81 -33.17
C LEU A 16 38.35 58.24 -31.77
N ALA A 17 39.02 59.02 -30.91
CA ALA A 17 39.34 58.59 -29.55
C ALA A 17 38.07 58.47 -28.69
N LEU A 18 37.14 59.42 -28.84
CA LEU A 18 35.83 59.37 -28.19
C LEU A 18 35.00 58.18 -28.67
N GLU A 19 34.96 57.93 -29.97
CA GLU A 19 34.24 56.79 -30.54
C GLU A 19 34.83 55.44 -30.07
N LEU A 20 36.16 55.34 -29.96
CA LEU A 20 36.83 54.17 -29.38
C LEU A 20 36.50 53.97 -27.90
N GLU A 21 36.41 55.04 -27.12
CA GLU A 21 36.03 54.94 -25.70
C GLU A 21 34.58 54.49 -25.56
N GLN A 22 33.69 55.02 -26.41
CA GLN A 22 32.29 54.67 -26.41
C GLN A 22 32.07 53.20 -26.81
N LEU A 23 32.76 52.73 -27.85
CA LEU A 23 32.74 51.31 -28.25
C LEU A 23 33.27 50.37 -27.16
N LYS A 24 34.33 50.78 -26.44
CA LYS A 24 34.83 50.01 -25.29
C LYS A 24 33.79 49.92 -24.17
N HIS A 25 33.09 51.01 -23.89
CA HIS A 25 32.05 51.04 -22.89
C HIS A 25 30.86 50.15 -23.27
N GLU A 26 30.43 50.21 -24.52
CA GLU A 26 29.36 49.35 -25.06
C GLU A 26 29.76 47.87 -25.02
N LEU A 27 31.01 47.54 -25.38
CA LEU A 27 31.55 46.19 -25.28
C LEU A 27 31.51 45.68 -23.84
N GLN A 28 31.98 46.49 -22.88
CA GLN A 28 31.97 46.11 -21.47
C GLN A 28 30.54 45.88 -20.94
N ILE A 29 29.56 46.69 -21.37
CA ILE A 29 28.15 46.48 -21.04
C ILE A 29 27.63 45.19 -21.66
N ALA A 30 27.98 44.92 -22.92
CA ALA A 30 27.56 43.71 -23.62
C ALA A 30 28.12 42.45 -22.96
N GLU A 31 29.40 42.44 -22.58
CA GLU A 31 30.05 41.35 -21.83
C GLU A 31 29.35 41.11 -20.49
N GLY A 32 29.01 42.18 -19.76
CA GLY A 32 28.25 42.09 -18.51
C GLY A 32 26.86 41.47 -18.70
N LYS A 33 26.15 41.84 -19.77
CA LYS A 33 24.83 41.25 -20.11
C LYS A 33 24.95 39.78 -20.51
N ILE A 34 25.98 39.42 -21.28
CA ILE A 34 26.24 38.02 -21.65
C ILE A 34 26.44 37.18 -20.40
N MET A 35 27.28 37.63 -19.47
CA MET A 35 27.54 36.92 -18.21
C MET A 35 26.25 36.72 -17.38
N GLN A 36 25.38 37.73 -17.32
CA GLN A 36 24.08 37.61 -16.64
C GLN A 36 23.16 36.59 -17.31
N LEU A 37 23.12 36.57 -18.64
CA LEU A 37 22.31 35.61 -19.41
C LEU A 37 22.83 34.19 -19.26
N GLU A 38 24.16 33.99 -19.27
CA GLU A 38 24.77 32.68 -19.03
C GLU A 38 24.43 32.15 -17.63
N LEU A 39 24.48 33.02 -16.61
CA LEU A 39 24.07 32.64 -15.25
C LEU A 39 22.58 32.28 -15.19
N ALA A 40 21.72 33.09 -15.80
CA ALA A 40 20.27 32.81 -15.84
C ALA A 40 19.96 31.51 -16.59
N LEU A 41 20.70 31.21 -17.66
CA LEU A 41 20.57 29.96 -18.41
C LEU A 41 20.96 28.75 -17.55
N LEU A 42 22.06 28.84 -16.82
CA LEU A 42 22.49 27.79 -15.89
C LEU A 42 21.44 27.55 -14.81
N GLN A 43 20.91 28.61 -14.20
CA GLN A 43 19.84 28.51 -13.19
C GLN A 43 18.57 27.86 -13.76
N SER A 44 18.16 28.28 -14.96
CA SER A 44 16.99 27.70 -15.64
C SER A 44 17.19 26.22 -15.95
N ARG A 45 18.39 25.82 -16.39
CA ARG A 45 18.73 24.42 -16.66
C ARG A 45 18.67 23.59 -15.39
N ASP A 46 19.29 24.07 -14.31
CA ASP A 46 19.35 23.32 -13.05
C ASP A 46 17.95 23.18 -12.43
N PHE A 47 17.10 24.21 -12.55
CA PHE A 47 15.68 24.12 -12.20
C PHE A 47 14.94 23.06 -13.03
N ALA A 48 15.12 23.06 -14.36
CA ALA A 48 14.46 22.09 -15.23
C ALA A 48 14.89 20.64 -14.94
N ILE A 49 16.18 20.42 -14.62
CA ILE A 49 16.69 19.12 -14.19
C ILE A 49 16.02 18.68 -12.88
N GLY A 50 15.92 19.58 -11.88
CA GLY A 50 15.24 19.31 -10.62
C GLY A 50 13.77 18.94 -10.82
N ALA A 51 13.03 19.75 -11.60
CA ALA A 51 11.63 19.49 -11.90
C ALA A 51 11.42 18.17 -12.66
N ALA A 52 12.32 17.83 -13.58
CA ALA A 52 12.28 16.56 -14.30
C ALA A 52 12.56 15.36 -13.38
N ALA A 53 13.49 15.50 -12.42
CA ALA A 53 13.76 14.47 -11.42
C ALA A 53 12.53 14.22 -10.53
N GLU A 54 11.91 15.28 -9.99
CA GLU A 54 10.70 15.18 -9.18
C GLU A 54 9.54 14.55 -9.95
N ALA A 55 9.32 14.96 -11.20
CA ALA A 55 8.31 14.38 -12.07
C ALA A 55 8.59 12.90 -12.38
N GLY A 56 9.86 12.51 -12.50
CA GLY A 56 10.30 11.13 -12.69
C GLY A 56 10.04 10.22 -11.49
N GLU A 57 9.97 10.77 -10.28
CA GLU A 57 9.66 10.01 -9.06
C GLU A 57 8.16 9.77 -8.87
N ALA A 58 7.29 10.64 -9.40
CA ALA A 58 5.84 10.53 -9.23
C ALA A 58 5.24 9.16 -9.66
N PRO A 59 5.64 8.54 -10.79
CA PRO A 59 5.21 7.18 -11.15
C PRO A 59 5.62 6.13 -10.12
N ALA A 60 6.81 6.24 -9.53
CA ALA A 60 7.30 5.29 -8.53
C ALA A 60 6.49 5.38 -7.24
N TYR A 61 6.19 6.61 -6.77
CA TYR A 61 5.28 6.82 -5.63
C TYR A 61 3.89 6.28 -5.90
N ARG A 62 3.35 6.52 -7.10
CA ARG A 62 2.04 6.00 -7.50
C ARG A 62 2.01 4.47 -7.51
N ALA A 63 3.05 3.83 -8.04
CA ALA A 63 3.13 2.37 -8.07
C ALA A 63 3.15 1.79 -6.64
N ARG A 64 3.94 2.38 -5.73
CA ARG A 64 3.98 1.98 -4.32
C ARG A 64 2.62 2.16 -3.63
N TYR A 65 1.94 3.26 -3.90
CA TYR A 65 0.60 3.52 -3.35
C TYR A 65 -0.41 2.47 -3.82
N VAL A 66 -0.46 2.20 -5.13
CA VAL A 66 -1.36 1.18 -5.70
C VAL A 66 -1.07 -0.21 -5.14
N GLU A 67 0.21 -0.57 -4.98
CA GLU A 67 0.60 -1.84 -4.36
C GLU A 67 0.16 -1.92 -2.89
N SER A 68 0.29 -0.82 -2.14
CA SER A 68 -0.16 -0.73 -0.75
C SER A 68 -1.68 -0.92 -0.64
N GLU A 69 -2.46 -0.22 -1.48
CA GLU A 69 -3.92 -0.39 -1.54
C GLU A 69 -4.31 -1.83 -1.85
N ARG A 70 -3.60 -2.49 -2.79
CA ARG A 70 -3.83 -3.90 -3.11
C ARG A 70 -3.59 -4.81 -1.90
N LYS A 71 -2.48 -4.61 -1.19
CA LYS A 71 -2.15 -5.37 0.03
C LYS A 71 -3.18 -5.16 1.13
N LEU A 72 -3.69 -3.95 1.30
CA LEU A 72 -4.77 -3.65 2.26
C LEU A 72 -6.06 -4.38 1.89
N GLY A 73 -6.42 -4.41 0.61
CA GLY A 73 -7.55 -5.18 0.10
C GLY A 73 -7.43 -6.67 0.41
N ASP A 74 -6.32 -7.29 0.02
CA ASP A 74 -6.04 -8.71 0.25
C ASP A 74 -6.08 -9.05 1.77
N ALA A 75 -5.51 -8.19 2.63
CA ALA A 75 -5.53 -8.36 4.07
C ALA A 75 -6.96 -8.27 4.65
N ASN A 76 -7.77 -7.35 4.14
CA ASN A 76 -9.16 -7.21 4.57
C ASN A 76 -10.02 -8.44 4.21
N GLU A 77 -9.83 -9.00 3.02
CA GLU A 77 -10.47 -10.27 2.63
C GLU A 77 -10.05 -11.42 3.54
N HIS A 78 -8.75 -11.51 3.85
CA HIS A 78 -8.21 -12.53 4.75
C HIS A 78 -8.80 -12.42 6.17
N ILE A 79 -8.90 -11.19 6.71
CA ILE A 79 -9.54 -10.93 8.01
C ILE A 79 -11.01 -11.37 7.99
N LYS A 80 -11.77 -11.00 6.94
CA LYS A 80 -13.17 -11.40 6.80
C LYS A 80 -13.33 -12.93 6.76
N SER A 81 -12.43 -13.62 6.05
CA SER A 81 -12.41 -15.09 6.00
C SER A 81 -12.15 -15.69 7.38
N HIS A 82 -11.18 -15.15 8.14
CA HIS A 82 -10.89 -15.60 9.50
C HIS A 82 -12.04 -15.36 10.46
N LEU A 83 -12.70 -14.21 10.40
CA LEU A 83 -13.88 -13.93 11.21
C LEU A 83 -15.01 -14.94 10.93
N ALA A 84 -15.26 -15.25 9.66
CA ALA A 84 -16.23 -16.26 9.30
C ALA A 84 -15.85 -17.66 9.79
N HIS A 85 -14.55 -17.99 9.80
CA HIS A 85 -14.06 -19.25 10.36
C HIS A 85 -14.22 -19.31 11.88
N ILE A 86 -13.89 -18.24 12.61
CA ILE A 86 -14.09 -18.12 14.05
C ILE A 86 -15.56 -18.32 14.40
N ALA A 87 -16.47 -17.64 13.71
CA ALA A 87 -17.91 -17.81 13.92
C ALA A 87 -18.38 -19.26 13.73
N ARG A 88 -17.82 -19.98 12.74
CA ARG A 88 -18.10 -21.42 12.55
C ARG A 88 -17.57 -22.26 13.71
N LEU A 89 -16.39 -21.95 14.24
CA LEU A 89 -15.82 -22.66 15.39
C LEU A 89 -16.63 -22.41 16.66
N GLU A 90 -17.05 -21.17 16.90
CA GLU A 90 -17.92 -20.81 18.02
C GLU A 90 -19.25 -21.56 17.97
N GLN A 91 -19.87 -21.65 16.78
CA GLN A 91 -21.08 -22.41 16.57
C GLN A 91 -20.86 -23.91 16.84
N ALA A 92 -19.77 -24.49 16.33
CA ALA A 92 -19.42 -25.89 16.57
C ALA A 92 -19.21 -26.18 18.06
N LEU A 93 -18.56 -25.28 18.80
CA LEU A 93 -18.41 -25.39 20.25
C LEU A 93 -19.77 -25.35 20.96
N ALA A 94 -20.66 -24.44 20.56
CA ALA A 94 -22.00 -24.35 21.13
C ALA A 94 -22.81 -25.64 20.90
N ASP A 95 -22.67 -26.25 19.72
CA ASP A 95 -23.36 -27.50 19.40
C ASP A 95 -22.74 -28.71 20.13
N LEU A 96 -21.41 -28.75 20.30
CA LEU A 96 -20.75 -29.76 21.14
C LEU A 96 -21.23 -29.70 22.60
N LEU A 97 -21.39 -28.50 23.16
CA LEU A 97 -21.93 -28.33 24.52
C LEU A 97 -23.38 -28.84 24.63
N LYS A 98 -24.22 -28.60 23.62
CA LYS A 98 -25.57 -29.17 23.56
C LYS A 98 -25.53 -30.70 23.50
N PHE A 99 -24.69 -31.28 22.64
CA PHE A 99 -24.54 -32.73 22.53
C PHE A 99 -24.01 -33.36 23.80
N GLU A 100 -23.11 -32.71 24.53
CA GLU A 100 -22.65 -33.18 25.84
C GLU A 100 -23.82 -33.29 26.83
N LYS A 101 -24.68 -32.27 26.89
CA LYS A 101 -25.88 -32.29 27.74
C LYS A 101 -26.83 -33.42 27.35
N ILE A 102 -27.10 -33.57 26.05
CA ILE A 102 -27.96 -34.65 25.53
C ILE A 102 -27.36 -36.02 25.87
N ASN A 103 -26.04 -36.20 25.69
CA ASN A 103 -25.37 -37.45 26.02
C ASN A 103 -25.41 -37.77 27.51
N LYS A 104 -25.25 -36.77 28.38
CA LYS A 104 -25.42 -36.95 29.84
C LYS A 104 -26.85 -37.39 30.17
N ASP A 105 -27.85 -36.75 29.59
CA ASP A 105 -29.26 -37.10 29.80
C ASP A 105 -29.61 -38.50 29.27
N LEU A 106 -29.11 -38.87 28.08
CA LEU A 106 -29.28 -40.23 27.56
C LEU A 106 -28.62 -41.27 28.46
N ARG A 107 -27.44 -40.98 29.03
CA ARG A 107 -26.76 -41.87 29.99
C ARG A 107 -27.57 -42.05 31.26
N THR A 108 -28.09 -40.97 31.84
CA THR A 108 -28.95 -41.06 33.04
C THR A 108 -30.24 -41.83 32.73
N GLN A 109 -30.87 -41.59 31.58
CA GLN A 109 -32.04 -42.36 31.15
C GLN A 109 -31.73 -43.85 31.00
N ILE A 110 -30.61 -44.22 30.36
CA ILE A 110 -30.19 -45.63 30.26
C ILE A 110 -29.96 -46.24 31.65
N GLU A 111 -29.30 -45.53 32.56
CA GLU A 111 -29.09 -46.00 33.94
C GLU A 111 -30.42 -46.21 34.68
N THR A 112 -31.36 -45.26 34.56
CA THR A 112 -32.68 -45.39 35.18
C THR A 112 -33.48 -46.55 34.60
N LEU A 113 -33.45 -46.75 33.28
CA LEU A 113 -34.07 -47.89 32.60
C LEU A 113 -33.43 -49.21 33.06
N HIS A 114 -32.11 -49.31 33.13
CA HIS A 114 -31.42 -50.50 33.66
C HIS A 114 -31.77 -50.78 35.14
N ASN A 115 -31.96 -49.73 35.94
CA ASN A 115 -32.32 -49.86 37.35
C ASN A 115 -33.83 -50.10 37.58
N SER A 116 -34.66 -49.88 36.56
CA SER A 116 -36.09 -50.11 36.63
C SER A 116 -36.43 -51.58 36.93
N ALA A 117 -37.55 -51.80 37.62
CA ALA A 117 -38.01 -53.15 37.98
C ALA A 117 -38.34 -53.98 36.72
N THR A 118 -38.92 -53.35 35.70
CA THR A 118 -39.29 -53.99 34.42
C THR A 118 -38.06 -54.52 33.67
N TRP A 119 -36.96 -53.76 33.62
CA TRP A 119 -35.73 -54.23 32.97
C TRP A 119 -35.01 -55.31 33.77
N ARG A 120 -34.97 -55.19 35.12
CA ARG A 120 -34.41 -56.24 35.99
C ARG A 120 -35.17 -57.56 35.87
N ILE A 121 -36.51 -57.51 35.81
CA ILE A 121 -37.36 -58.68 35.60
C ILE A 121 -37.13 -59.25 34.21
N GLY A 122 -37.19 -58.42 33.16
CA GLY A 122 -36.94 -58.84 31.79
C GLY A 122 -35.58 -59.51 31.61
N ARG A 123 -34.52 -59.00 32.27
CA ARG A 123 -33.20 -59.62 32.28
C ARG A 123 -33.19 -61.00 32.93
N LYS A 124 -33.85 -61.16 34.09
CA LYS A 124 -33.96 -62.47 34.76
C LYS A 124 -34.77 -63.47 33.95
N VAL A 125 -35.84 -63.03 33.28
CA VAL A 125 -36.70 -63.87 32.43
C VAL A 125 -36.00 -64.28 31.12
N MET A 126 -35.22 -63.39 30.51
CA MET A 126 -34.50 -63.66 29.25
C MET A 126 -33.19 -64.45 29.43
N LEU A 127 -32.60 -64.46 30.63
CA LEU A 127 -31.35 -65.18 30.92
C LEU A 127 -31.43 -66.69 30.58
N PRO A 128 -32.47 -67.42 31.03
CA PRO A 128 -32.67 -68.83 30.64
C PRO A 128 -32.74 -69.03 29.13
N ILE A 129 -33.51 -68.18 28.43
CA ILE A 129 -33.67 -68.25 26.97
C ILE A 129 -32.32 -68.05 26.25
N ARG A 130 -31.47 -67.13 26.74
CA ARG A 130 -30.13 -66.91 26.19
C ARG A 130 -29.18 -68.08 26.45
N ILE A 131 -29.25 -68.73 27.61
CA ILE A 131 -28.45 -69.92 27.93
C ILE A 131 -28.86 -71.08 26.99
N ILE A 132 -30.16 -71.33 26.85
CA ILE A 132 -30.69 -72.36 25.95
C ILE A 132 -30.26 -72.10 24.50
N LYS A 133 -30.43 -70.86 24.00
CA LYS A 133 -30.00 -70.49 22.64
C LYS A 133 -28.50 -70.64 22.41
N ARG A 134 -27.66 -70.52 23.44
CA ARG A 134 -26.21 -70.70 23.36
C ARG A 134 -25.77 -72.17 23.44
N ILE A 135 -26.60 -73.06 24.00
CA ILE A 135 -26.33 -74.51 24.08
C ILE A 135 -26.84 -75.23 22.82
N VAL A 136 -27.93 -74.73 22.23
CA VAL A 136 -28.56 -75.29 21.01
C VAL A 136 -27.83 -74.84 19.72
N LYS A 137 -26.94 -73.86 19.81
CA LYS A 137 -26.03 -73.45 18.73
C LYS A 137 -24.64 -73.99 18.98
#